data_AF-A0A956PFS7-F1
#
_entry.id   AF-A0A956PFS7-F1
#
_cell.length_a   1.000
_cell.length_b   1.000
_cell.length_c   1.000
_cell.angle_alpha   90.00
_cell.angle_beta   90.00
_cell.angle_gamma   90.00
#
_symmetry.space_group_name_H-M   'P 1'
#
loop_
_entity.id
_entity.type
_entity.pdbx_description
1 polymer ?
#
loop_
_entity_poly.entity_id
_entity_poly.type
_entity_poly.pdbx_seq_one_letter_code
_entity_poly.pdbx_strand_id
1 'polypeptide(L)'
;MRNRNIVFLLIAVALVAVLGLANRKAQQTETYLSEIDPLTSKVESLNAQLEKAISGFYGPSREPGFDMPACKENFDSLLQDFANTNAQIRDLPVPEHLMDHHLLVRRLLEAKESYAKASVNWCYAIFELWEYADKAERGEASKQEVQQRLRAVDAFSKEQHSIAEKLGSYNAAVKLSRRVIEMNLGSNRGA
;
A
#
# COMPACT_ATOMS: atom_id res chain seq x y z
N MET A 1 -27.46 20.37 -52.40
CA MET A 1 -27.65 19.04 -51.76
C MET A 1 -26.34 18.27 -51.58
N ARG A 2 -25.46 18.18 -52.61
CA ARG A 2 -24.18 17.41 -52.54
C ARG A 2 -23.22 17.82 -51.40
N ASN A 3 -23.02 19.11 -51.14
CA ASN A 3 -22.13 19.57 -50.05
C ASN A 3 -22.68 19.30 -48.64
N ARG A 4 -24.01 19.40 -48.44
CA ARG A 4 -24.63 19.06 -47.14
C ARG A 4 -24.44 17.57 -46.83
N ASN A 5 -24.63 16.69 -47.81
CA ASN A 5 -24.46 15.25 -47.62
C ASN A 5 -23.02 14.86 -47.27
N ILE A 6 -22.01 15.54 -47.85
CA ILE A 6 -20.59 15.32 -47.51
C ILE A 6 -20.29 15.78 -46.07
N VAL A 7 -20.83 16.93 -45.65
CA VAL A 7 -20.65 17.43 -44.27
C VAL A 7 -21.29 16.48 -43.25
N PHE A 8 -22.50 15.98 -43.51
CA PHE A 8 -23.15 14.99 -42.64
C PHE A 8 -22.34 13.69 -42.56
N LEU A 9 -21.78 13.22 -43.68
CA LEU A 9 -20.93 12.03 -43.70
C LEU A 9 -19.65 12.21 -42.86
N LEU A 10 -19.00 13.37 -42.97
CA LEU A 10 -17.79 13.70 -42.19
C LEU A 10 -18.09 13.78 -40.68
N ILE A 11 -19.24 14.36 -40.30
CA ILE A 11 -19.69 14.38 -38.91
C ILE A 11 -19.96 12.97 -38.40
N ALA A 12 -20.62 12.12 -39.19
CA ALA A 12 -20.86 10.72 -38.83
C ALA A 12 -19.56 9.93 -38.63
N VAL A 13 -18.58 10.10 -39.53
CA VAL A 13 -17.26 9.45 -39.41
C VAL A 13 -16.51 9.94 -38.16
N ALA A 14 -16.55 11.25 -37.88
CA ALA A 14 -15.94 11.82 -36.69
C ALA A 14 -16.59 11.29 -35.40
N LEU A 15 -17.92 11.19 -35.35
CA LEU A 15 -18.65 10.62 -34.22
C LEU A 15 -18.28 9.15 -33.99
N VAL A 16 -18.25 8.33 -35.04
CA VAL A 16 -17.85 6.92 -34.95
C VAL A 16 -16.40 6.78 -34.45
N ALA A 17 -15.49 7.63 -34.94
CA ALA A 17 -14.10 7.62 -34.48
C ALA A 17 -13.99 8.00 -32.98
N VAL A 18 -14.74 9.02 -32.53
CA VAL A 18 -14.76 9.43 -31.12
C VAL A 18 -15.36 8.33 -30.24
N LEU A 19 -16.46 7.70 -30.67
CA LEU A 19 -17.07 6.56 -29.96
C LEU A 19 -16.11 5.35 -29.89
N GLY A 20 -15.40 5.05 -30.97
CA GLY A 20 -14.39 3.99 -31.00
C GLY A 20 -13.24 4.24 -30.02
N LEU A 21 -12.75 5.49 -29.94
CA LEU A 21 -11.73 5.89 -28.96
C LEU A 21 -12.25 5.81 -27.52
N ALA A 22 -13.47 6.27 -27.26
CA ALA A 22 -14.11 6.20 -25.95
C ALA A 22 -14.28 4.75 -25.50
N ASN A 23 -14.77 3.87 -26.38
CA ASN A 23 -14.95 2.45 -26.10
C ASN A 23 -13.61 1.76 -25.80
N ARG A 24 -12.56 2.05 -26.58
CA ARG A 24 -11.21 1.52 -26.32
C ARG A 24 -10.68 1.95 -24.95
N LYS A 25 -10.85 3.23 -24.57
CA LYS A 25 -10.45 3.74 -23.26
C LYS A 25 -11.25 3.09 -22.13
N ALA A 26 -12.55 2.88 -22.31
CA ALA A 26 -13.39 2.19 -21.34
C ALA A 26 -12.90 0.75 -21.12
N GLN A 27 -12.67 0.01 -22.21
CA GLN A 27 -12.15 -1.36 -22.14
C GLN A 27 -10.76 -1.43 -21.47
N GLN A 28 -9.83 -0.55 -21.84
CA GLN A 28 -8.51 -0.47 -21.20
C GLN A 28 -8.61 -0.17 -19.70
N THR A 29 -9.58 0.66 -19.30
CA THR A 29 -9.83 0.97 -17.90
C THR A 29 -10.37 -0.25 -17.17
N GLU A 30 -11.36 -0.94 -17.72
CA GLU A 30 -11.90 -2.15 -17.09
C GLU A 30 -10.82 -3.24 -16.93
N THR A 31 -9.99 -3.46 -17.96
CA THR A 31 -8.85 -4.39 -17.88
C THR A 31 -7.89 -3.99 -16.76
N TYR A 32 -7.44 -2.74 -16.75
CA TYR A 32 -6.53 -2.25 -15.70
C TYR A 32 -7.12 -2.41 -14.30
N LEU A 33 -8.39 -2.01 -14.08
CA LEU A 33 -9.04 -2.13 -12.78
C LEU A 33 -9.17 -3.59 -12.34
N SER A 34 -9.49 -4.50 -13.26
CA SER A 34 -9.57 -5.93 -12.98
C SER A 34 -8.22 -6.55 -12.57
N GLU A 35 -7.11 -5.96 -13.00
CA GLU A 35 -5.76 -6.40 -12.65
C GLU A 35 -5.25 -5.76 -11.34
N ILE A 36 -5.52 -4.47 -11.10
CA ILE A 36 -5.02 -3.79 -9.89
C ILE A 36 -5.86 -4.03 -8.63
N ASP A 37 -7.18 -4.19 -8.77
CA ASP A 37 -8.09 -4.40 -7.63
C ASP A 37 -7.75 -5.66 -6.79
N PRO A 38 -7.41 -6.83 -7.37
CA PRO A 38 -7.00 -7.98 -6.57
C PRO A 38 -5.65 -7.76 -5.86
N LEU A 39 -4.71 -7.05 -6.49
CA LEU A 39 -3.41 -6.76 -5.89
C LEU A 39 -3.53 -5.77 -4.71
N THR A 40 -4.34 -4.72 -4.87
CA THR A 40 -4.63 -3.76 -3.78
C THR A 40 -5.34 -4.44 -2.62
N SER A 41 -6.32 -5.31 -2.89
CA SER A 41 -7.00 -6.13 -1.88
C SER A 41 -6.03 -7.07 -1.14
N LYS A 42 -5.08 -7.67 -1.87
CA LYS A 42 -4.02 -8.49 -1.28
C LYS A 42 -3.15 -7.69 -0.32
N VAL A 43 -2.75 -6.46 -0.70
CA VAL A 43 -1.98 -5.57 0.18
C VAL A 43 -2.78 -5.22 1.46
N GLU A 44 -4.09 -4.98 1.35
CA GLU A 44 -4.92 -4.74 2.53
C GLU A 44 -5.01 -5.96 3.45
N SER A 45 -5.13 -7.16 2.88
CA SER A 45 -5.09 -8.41 3.65
C SER A 45 -3.75 -8.60 4.35
N LEU A 46 -2.62 -8.36 3.66
CA LEU A 46 -1.28 -8.46 4.25
C LEU A 46 -1.09 -7.45 5.38
N ASN A 47 -1.56 -6.21 5.21
CA ASN A 47 -1.52 -5.20 6.27
C ASN A 47 -2.31 -5.64 7.51
N ALA A 48 -3.52 -6.18 7.32
CA ALA A 48 -4.34 -6.68 8.44
C ALA A 48 -3.69 -7.90 9.14
N GLN A 49 -3.05 -8.80 8.38
CA GLN A 49 -2.31 -9.93 8.94
C GLN A 49 -1.11 -9.45 9.77
N LEU A 50 -0.38 -8.44 9.28
CA LEU A 50 0.73 -7.84 10.00
C LEU A 50 0.27 -7.13 11.28
N GLU A 51 -0.78 -6.32 11.22
CA GLU A 51 -1.35 -5.66 12.41
C GLU A 51 -1.78 -6.68 13.47
N LYS A 52 -2.38 -7.80 13.04
CA LYS A 52 -2.73 -8.90 13.92
C LYS A 52 -1.49 -9.56 14.54
N ALA A 53 -0.46 -9.83 13.74
CA ALA A 53 0.79 -10.42 14.21
C ALA A 53 1.53 -9.50 15.20
N ILE A 54 1.55 -8.20 14.94
CA ILE A 54 2.12 -7.17 15.84
C ILE A 54 1.33 -7.09 17.15
N SER A 55 -0.01 -7.09 17.08
CA SER A 55 -0.84 -7.13 18.29
C SER A 55 -0.59 -8.38 19.13
N GLY A 56 -0.46 -9.54 18.46
CA GLY A 56 -0.13 -10.82 19.09
C GLY A 56 1.30 -10.92 19.64
N PHE A 57 2.19 -10.00 19.30
CA PHE A 57 3.57 -9.99 19.77
C PHE A 57 3.72 -9.40 21.18
N TYR A 58 3.03 -8.30 21.51
CA TYR A 58 3.32 -7.51 22.72
C TYR A 58 3.26 -8.25 24.04
N GLY A 59 2.16 -8.95 24.31
CA GLY A 59 1.99 -9.69 25.55
C GLY A 59 3.02 -10.82 25.66
N PRO A 60 3.03 -11.76 24.69
CA PRO A 60 3.95 -12.90 24.70
C PRO A 60 5.43 -12.53 24.66
N SER A 61 5.81 -11.40 24.04
CA SER A 61 7.23 -10.98 23.91
C SER A 61 7.95 -10.75 25.24
N ARG A 62 7.21 -10.65 26.35
CA ARG A 62 7.75 -10.48 27.71
C ARG A 62 7.86 -11.79 28.49
N GLU A 63 7.31 -12.88 27.95
CA GLU A 63 7.25 -14.15 28.65
C GLU A 63 8.57 -14.95 28.47
N PRO A 64 9.03 -15.65 29.52
CA PRO A 64 10.16 -16.56 29.39
C PRO A 64 9.91 -17.62 28.32
N GLY A 65 10.89 -17.83 27.42
CA GLY A 65 10.76 -18.81 26.35
C GLY A 65 10.01 -18.33 25.10
N PHE A 66 9.71 -17.02 24.99
CA PHE A 66 9.18 -16.45 23.76
C PHE A 66 10.08 -16.75 22.56
N ASP A 67 9.50 -17.35 21.52
CA ASP A 67 10.21 -17.73 20.29
C ASP A 67 10.34 -16.54 19.35
N MET A 68 11.29 -15.66 19.67
CA MET A 68 11.63 -14.51 18.83
C MET A 68 12.05 -14.91 17.40
N PRO A 69 12.84 -15.98 17.18
CA PRO A 69 13.14 -16.48 15.83
C PRO A 69 11.89 -16.81 14.99
N ALA A 70 10.92 -17.56 15.53
CA ALA A 70 9.70 -17.90 14.80
C ALA A 70 8.85 -16.65 14.50
N CYS A 71 8.77 -15.73 15.46
CA CYS A 71 8.08 -14.45 15.25
C CYS A 71 8.75 -13.63 14.14
N LYS A 72 10.09 -13.60 14.13
CA LYS A 72 10.88 -12.92 13.10
C LYS A 72 10.64 -13.53 11.72
N GLU A 73 10.67 -14.85 11.59
CA GLU A 73 10.38 -15.55 10.33
C GLU A 73 8.99 -15.21 9.79
N ASN A 74 7.98 -15.18 10.66
CA ASN A 74 6.61 -14.80 10.27
C ASN A 74 6.53 -13.33 9.79
N PHE A 75 7.13 -12.38 10.52
CA PHE A 75 7.15 -10.98 10.09
C PHE A 75 7.93 -10.77 8.79
N ASP A 76 9.12 -11.36 8.65
CA ASP A 76 9.95 -11.27 7.46
C ASP A 76 9.22 -11.85 6.23
N SER A 77 8.50 -12.96 6.40
CA SER A 77 7.65 -13.56 5.37
C SER A 77 6.53 -12.61 4.92
N LEU A 78 5.77 -12.04 5.88
CA LEU A 78 4.71 -11.08 5.58
C LEU A 78 5.22 -9.81 4.88
N LEU A 79 6.36 -9.28 5.31
CA LEU A 79 7.00 -8.12 4.69
C LEU A 79 7.48 -8.43 3.26
N GLN A 80 8.04 -9.62 3.04
CA GLN A 80 8.46 -10.07 1.72
C GLN A 80 7.26 -10.19 0.76
N ASP A 81 6.14 -10.76 1.21
CA ASP A 81 4.91 -10.83 0.42
C ASP A 81 4.33 -9.45 0.11
N PHE A 82 4.46 -8.50 1.03
CA PHE A 82 4.09 -7.11 0.83
C PHE A 82 4.92 -6.48 -0.28
N ALA A 83 6.25 -6.57 -0.18
CA ALA A 83 7.19 -6.02 -1.16
C ALA A 83 6.99 -6.66 -2.55
N ASN A 84 6.78 -7.98 -2.60
CA ASN A 84 6.50 -8.70 -3.83
C ASN A 84 5.19 -8.22 -4.49
N THR A 85 4.15 -7.98 -3.71
CA THR A 85 2.86 -7.50 -4.23
C THR A 85 2.97 -6.05 -4.71
N ASN A 86 3.72 -5.20 -4.01
CA ASN A 86 4.01 -3.83 -4.45
C ASN A 86 4.83 -3.79 -5.74
N ALA A 87 5.80 -4.69 -5.91
CA ALA A 87 6.56 -4.82 -7.15
C ALA A 87 5.65 -5.22 -8.32
N GLN A 88 4.72 -6.16 -8.13
CA GLN A 88 3.74 -6.53 -9.16
C GLN A 88 2.89 -5.33 -9.58
N ILE A 89 2.43 -4.52 -8.61
CA ILE A 89 1.65 -3.32 -8.93
C ILE A 89 2.49 -2.31 -9.70
N ARG A 90 3.74 -2.07 -9.28
CA ARG A 90 4.65 -1.14 -9.98
C ARG A 90 4.86 -1.51 -11.45
N ASP A 91 4.92 -2.82 -11.73
CA ASP A 91 5.29 -3.34 -13.03
C ASP A 91 4.06 -3.61 -13.95
N LEU A 92 2.84 -3.26 -13.49
CA LEU A 92 1.62 -3.36 -14.29
C LEU A 92 1.68 -2.47 -15.55
N PRO A 93 1.14 -2.93 -16.70
CA PRO A 93 0.94 -2.07 -17.86
C PRO A 93 -0.17 -1.05 -17.59
N VAL A 94 0.17 0.24 -17.62
CA VAL A 94 -0.77 1.32 -17.28
C VAL A 94 -1.16 2.11 -18.53
N PRO A 95 -2.45 2.19 -18.88
CA PRO A 95 -2.93 3.12 -19.89
C PRO A 95 -2.60 4.56 -19.50
N GLU A 96 -2.17 5.39 -20.45
CA GLU A 96 -1.72 6.77 -20.20
C GLU A 96 -2.75 7.59 -19.39
N HIS A 97 -4.04 7.45 -19.69
CA HIS A 97 -5.11 8.17 -19.01
C HIS A 97 -5.38 7.71 -17.57
N LEU A 98 -4.72 6.65 -17.10
CA LEU A 98 -4.81 6.12 -15.72
C LEU A 98 -3.51 6.29 -14.94
N MET A 99 -2.46 6.86 -15.55
CA MET A 99 -1.15 6.98 -14.94
C MET A 99 -1.20 7.74 -13.60
N ASP A 100 -1.93 8.85 -13.53
CA ASP A 100 -2.06 9.62 -12.28
C ASP A 100 -2.70 8.81 -11.16
N HIS A 101 -3.77 8.06 -11.46
CA HIS A 101 -4.41 7.17 -10.50
C HIS A 101 -3.43 6.09 -10.04
N HIS A 102 -2.72 5.48 -10.98
CA HIS A 102 -1.74 4.45 -10.68
C HIS A 102 -0.63 4.95 -9.76
N LEU A 103 -0.10 6.14 -10.01
CA LEU A 103 0.94 6.77 -9.17
C LEU A 103 0.41 7.06 -7.75
N LEU A 104 -0.86 7.46 -7.61
CA LEU A 104 -1.48 7.63 -6.30
C LEU A 104 -1.60 6.30 -5.55
N VAL A 105 -2.03 5.23 -6.24
CA VAL A 105 -2.10 3.88 -5.66
C VAL A 105 -0.71 3.44 -5.20
N ARG A 106 0.31 3.56 -6.07
CA ARG A 106 1.69 3.21 -5.73
C ARG A 106 2.18 3.94 -4.49
N ARG A 107 2.02 5.27 -4.41
CA ARG A 107 2.43 6.05 -3.24
C ARG A 107 1.75 5.58 -1.95
N LEU A 108 0.45 5.27 -2.02
CA LEU A 108 -0.28 4.74 -0.87
C LEU A 108 0.32 3.40 -0.41
N LEU A 109 0.58 2.48 -1.33
CA LEU A 109 1.04 1.13 -0.99
C LEU A 109 2.52 1.09 -0.58
N GLU A 110 3.37 1.92 -1.18
CA GLU A 110 4.76 2.14 -0.74
C GLU A 110 4.79 2.73 0.69
N ALA A 111 3.87 3.65 1.00
CA ALA A 111 3.73 4.17 2.36
C ALA A 111 3.23 3.11 3.35
N LYS A 112 2.28 2.23 2.95
CA LYS A 112 1.85 1.11 3.80
C LYS A 112 2.98 0.11 4.05
N GLU A 113 3.79 -0.21 3.04
CA GLU A 113 4.98 -1.07 3.20
C GLU A 113 6.00 -0.45 4.16
N SER A 114 6.26 0.86 4.01
CA SER A 114 7.17 1.58 4.90
C SER A 114 6.65 1.58 6.35
N TYR A 115 5.35 1.79 6.53
CA TYR A 115 4.71 1.71 7.85
C TYR A 115 4.81 0.31 8.46
N ALA A 116 4.54 -0.72 7.67
CA ALA A 116 4.67 -2.13 8.06
C ALA A 116 6.10 -2.44 8.55
N LYS A 117 7.11 -2.04 7.77
CA LYS A 117 8.53 -2.23 8.11
C LYS A 117 8.91 -1.49 9.39
N ALA A 118 8.50 -0.23 9.54
CA ALA A 118 8.75 0.56 10.74
C ALA A 118 8.11 -0.11 11.98
N SER A 119 6.90 -0.62 11.84
CA SER A 119 6.17 -1.28 12.94
C SER A 119 6.84 -2.59 13.37
N VAL A 120 7.30 -3.41 12.42
CA VAL A 120 8.07 -4.63 12.71
C VAL A 120 9.41 -4.32 13.36
N ASN A 121 10.16 -3.34 12.84
CA ASN A 121 11.43 -2.91 13.45
C ASN A 121 11.23 -2.40 14.87
N TRP A 122 10.13 -1.70 15.11
CA TRP A 122 9.77 -1.23 16.44
C TRP A 122 9.46 -2.41 17.40
N CYS A 123 8.79 -3.47 16.93
CA CYS A 123 8.61 -4.70 17.71
C CYS A 123 9.96 -5.33 18.10
N TYR A 124 10.89 -5.45 17.15
CA TYR A 124 12.23 -5.98 17.42
C TYR A 124 12.99 -5.13 18.43
N ALA A 125 12.93 -3.80 18.29
CA ALA A 125 13.59 -2.89 19.22
C ALA A 125 13.00 -2.98 20.63
N ILE A 126 11.69 -3.21 20.77
CA ILE A 126 11.05 -3.45 22.06
C ILE A 126 11.52 -4.77 22.68
N PHE A 127 11.60 -5.84 21.91
CA PHE A 127 12.12 -7.11 22.41
C PHE A 127 13.54 -6.94 22.94
N GLU A 128 14.42 -6.32 22.15
CA GLU A 128 15.80 -6.08 22.55
C GLU A 128 15.86 -5.18 23.81
N LEU A 129 14.98 -4.19 23.92
CA LEU A 129 14.89 -3.38 25.14
C LEU A 129 14.52 -4.22 26.36
N TRP A 130 13.58 -5.17 26.26
CA TRP A 130 13.23 -6.07 27.36
C TRP A 130 14.40 -6.96 27.76
N GLU A 131 15.09 -7.57 26.79
CA GLU A 131 16.26 -8.41 27.07
C GLU A 131 17.37 -7.63 27.78
N TYR A 132 17.62 -6.39 27.37
CA TYR A 132 18.65 -5.55 28.01
C TYR A 132 18.21 -4.99 29.36
N ALA A 133 16.91 -4.75 29.57
CA ALA A 133 16.40 -4.40 30.89
C ALA A 133 16.62 -5.54 31.89
N ASP A 134 16.29 -6.77 31.51
CA ASP A 134 16.51 -7.96 32.34
C ASP A 134 18.00 -8.23 32.60
N LYS A 135 18.86 -8.08 31.58
CA LYS A 135 20.33 -8.13 31.77
C LYS A 135 20.83 -7.05 32.71
N ALA A 136 20.27 -5.85 32.66
CA ALA A 136 20.67 -4.75 33.54
C ALA A 136 20.28 -5.03 35.00
N GLU A 137 19.11 -5.64 35.25
CA GLU A 137 18.71 -6.10 36.59
C GLU A 137 19.67 -7.15 37.15
N ARG A 138 20.25 -7.98 36.27
CA ARG A 138 21.28 -8.98 36.61
C ARG A 138 22.71 -8.41 36.69
N GLY A 139 22.89 -7.12 36.39
CA GLY A 139 24.21 -6.47 36.34
C GLY A 139 25.06 -6.86 35.13
N GLU A 140 24.46 -7.53 34.14
CA GLU A 140 25.10 -8.00 32.90
C GLU A 140 25.07 -6.96 31.77
N ALA A 141 24.27 -5.89 31.92
CA ALA A 141 24.21 -4.77 30.98
C ALA A 141 24.29 -3.42 31.71
N SER A 142 24.92 -2.45 31.05
CA SER A 142 25.08 -1.09 31.55
C SER A 142 23.82 -0.25 31.29
N LYS A 143 23.67 0.81 32.09
CA LYS A 143 22.64 1.84 31.87
C LYS A 143 22.74 2.48 30.47
N GLN A 144 23.94 2.60 29.92
CA GLN A 144 24.14 3.17 28.58
C GLN A 144 23.60 2.26 27.49
N GLU A 145 23.79 0.94 27.61
CA GLU A 145 23.26 -0.04 26.65
C GLU A 145 21.73 -0.04 26.64
N VAL A 146 21.09 -0.01 27.82
CA VAL A 146 19.62 0.13 27.92
C VAL A 146 19.14 1.44 27.30
N GLN A 147 19.83 2.56 27.57
CA GLN A 147 19.50 3.86 26.97
C GLN A 147 19.63 3.85 25.44
N GLN A 148 20.60 3.13 24.88
CA GLN A 148 20.73 2.99 23.43
C GLN A 148 19.52 2.27 22.81
N ARG A 149 19.03 1.19 23.45
CA ARG A 149 17.87 0.44 22.97
C ARG A 149 16.59 1.27 23.08
N LEU A 150 16.45 2.03 24.16
CA LEU A 150 15.33 2.97 24.33
C LEU A 150 15.30 4.07 23.26
N ARG A 151 16.46 4.50 22.75
CA ARG A 151 16.52 5.42 21.60
C ARG A 151 16.08 4.76 20.29
N ALA A 152 16.36 3.47 20.09
CA ALA A 152 15.96 2.73 18.89
C ALA A 152 14.43 2.53 18.83
N VAL A 153 13.85 1.89 19.85
CA VAL A 153 12.76 2.51 20.65
C VAL A 153 11.95 3.63 20.00
N ASP A 154 12.28 4.81 20.51
CA ASP A 154 11.73 6.11 20.15
C ASP A 154 11.89 6.45 18.66
N ALA A 155 13.01 6.08 18.03
CA ALA A 155 13.25 6.36 16.61
C ALA A 155 12.23 5.66 15.71
N PHE A 156 12.03 4.35 15.88
CA PHE A 156 11.05 3.61 15.07
C PHE A 156 9.61 4.02 15.38
N SER A 157 9.32 4.40 16.63
CA SER A 157 8.01 4.93 17.01
C SER A 157 7.69 6.24 16.28
N LYS A 158 8.66 7.16 16.22
CA LYS A 158 8.54 8.43 15.49
C LYS A 158 8.40 8.21 13.99
N GLU A 159 9.16 7.27 13.43
CA GLU A 159 9.07 6.90 12.02
C GLU A 159 7.66 6.38 11.68
N GLN A 160 7.14 5.44 12.48
CA GLN A 160 5.78 4.91 12.34
C GLN A 160 4.72 6.02 12.37
N HIS A 161 4.83 6.95 13.34
CA HIS A 161 3.90 8.07 13.46
C HIS A 161 3.93 9.01 12.25
N SER A 162 5.13 9.40 11.80
CA SER A 162 5.32 10.26 10.62
C SER A 162 4.74 9.66 9.34
N ILE A 163 4.78 8.33 9.19
CA ILE A 163 4.17 7.65 8.04
C ILE A 163 2.65 7.60 8.20
N ALA A 164 2.14 7.30 9.40
CA ALA A 164 0.70 7.22 9.69
C ALA A 164 -0.03 8.54 9.37
N GLU A 165 0.57 9.68 9.68
CA GLU A 165 0.02 11.01 9.36
C GLU A 165 -0.25 11.19 7.85
N LYS A 166 0.58 10.58 7.00
CA LYS A 166 0.48 10.70 5.54
C LYS A 166 -0.50 9.71 4.92
N LEU A 167 -0.67 8.53 5.54
CA LEU A 167 -1.52 7.45 5.02
C LEU A 167 -2.97 7.88 4.83
N GLY A 168 -3.52 8.69 5.74
CA GLY A 168 -4.89 9.19 5.64
C GLY A 168 -5.11 10.04 4.38
N SER A 169 -4.16 10.93 4.08
CA SER A 169 -4.20 11.79 2.88
C SER A 169 -4.09 10.98 1.59
N TYR A 170 -3.16 10.02 1.53
CA TYR A 170 -2.98 9.16 0.36
C TYR A 170 -4.21 8.30 0.08
N ASN A 171 -4.81 7.72 1.13
CA ASN A 171 -6.03 6.92 1.00
C ASN A 171 -7.20 7.77 0.47
N ALA A 172 -7.36 9.00 0.97
CA ALA A 172 -8.38 9.92 0.48
C ALA A 172 -8.17 10.27 -1.00
N ALA A 173 -6.93 10.54 -1.42
CA ALA A 173 -6.59 10.85 -2.81
C ALA A 173 -6.89 9.67 -3.77
N VAL A 174 -6.52 8.45 -3.38
CA VAL A 174 -6.82 7.24 -4.17
C VAL A 174 -8.34 7.03 -4.30
N LYS A 175 -9.09 7.14 -3.21
CA LYS A 175 -10.56 7.02 -3.23
C LYS A 175 -11.23 8.06 -4.11
N LEU A 176 -10.78 9.31 -4.05
CA LEU A 176 -11.32 10.38 -4.89
C LEU A 176 -11.03 10.10 -6.37
N SER A 177 -9.78 9.74 -6.70
CA SER A 177 -9.37 9.40 -8.05
C SER A 177 -10.16 8.20 -8.61
N ARG A 178 -10.41 7.16 -7.80
CA ARG A 178 -11.22 6.01 -8.18
C ARG A 178 -12.67 6.40 -8.52
N ARG A 179 -13.30 7.26 -7.71
CA ARG A 179 -14.67 7.74 -8.00
C ARG A 179 -14.77 8.46 -9.33
N VAL A 180 -13.79 9.29 -9.68
CA VAL A 180 -13.76 9.99 -10.97
C VAL A 180 -13.69 9.00 -12.14
N ILE A 181 -12.87 7.94 -12.01
CA ILE A 181 -12.78 6.88 -13.02
C ILE A 181 -14.12 6.16 -13.18
N GLU A 182 -14.74 5.77 -12.07
CA GLU A 182 -16.04 5.05 -12.07
C GLU A 182 -17.16 5.90 -12.65
N MET A 183 -17.20 7.21 -12.36
CA MET A 183 -18.16 8.14 -12.97
C MET A 183 -17.99 8.21 -14.49
N ASN A 184 -16.75 8.26 -14.98
CA ASN A 184 -16.45 8.30 -16.42
C ASN A 184 -16.80 6.97 -17.12
N LEU A 185 -16.62 5.83 -16.44
CA LEU A 185 -17.06 4.53 -16.93
C LEU A 185 -18.59 4.42 -16.97
N GLY A 186 -19.28 4.86 -15.92
CA GLY A 186 -20.75 4.87 -15.84
C GLY A 186 -21.40 5.77 -16.87
N SER A 187 -20.81 6.95 -17.13
CA SER A 187 -21.28 7.86 -18.19
C SER A 187 -21.18 7.27 -19.59
N ASN A 188 -20.24 6.35 -19.83
CA ASN A 188 -20.08 5.66 -21.12
C ASN A 188 -21.04 4.47 -21.31
N ARG A 189 -21.77 4.06 -20.27
CA ARG A 189 -22.76 2.96 -20.32
C ARG A 189 -24.21 3.45 -20.53
N GLY A 190 -24.45 4.75 -20.56
CA GLY A 190 -25.80 5.35 -20.50
C GLY A 190 -26.17 6.34 -21.61
N ALA A 191 -25.54 6.28 -22.80
CA ALA A 191 -25.88 7.11 -23.96
C ALA A 191 -26.13 6.27 -25.21
#